data_AF-A0AAD8E255-F1
#
_entry.id   AF-A0AAD8E255-F1
#
_cell.length_a   1.000
_cell.length_b   1.000
_cell.length_c   1.000
_cell.angle_alpha   90.00
_cell.angle_beta   90.00
_cell.angle_gamma   90.00
#
_symmetry.space_group_name_H-M   'P 1'
#
loop_
_entity.id
_entity.type
_entity.pdbx_description
1 polymer ?
#
loop_
_entity_poly.entity_id
_entity_poly.type
_entity_poly.pdbx_seq_one_letter_code
_entity_poly.pdbx_strand_id
1 'polypeptide(L)'
;AYLLNIPSWDWKQGDDVICLAELKLGFIAQSCLAPGFSTMMANLFAMRSFKTSPDTQAWQNDYLQGTGCEMYTETLSPSFTGMTFPQASELCFTKLKLLLLAIEIKGEDGSDSKISINPRGAKIQANTQGFFIAQSADEVKRAWFYCKACHEDIKDETLIKKCKCKNLATFRKGVRAVQMVGRANDHHPPPTFTPPELPKKVHVRERVD
;
A
#
# COMPACT_ATOMS: atom_id res chain seq x y z
N ALA A 1 6.77 -24.85 15.82
CA ALA A 1 6.38 -24.96 17.23
C ALA A 1 7.43 -24.36 18.18
N TYR A 2 8.70 -24.82 18.17
CA TYR A 2 9.69 -24.40 19.19
C TYR A 2 10.07 -22.91 19.21
N LEU A 3 10.03 -22.19 18.08
CA LEU A 3 10.49 -20.81 18.01
C LEU A 3 9.60 -19.82 18.78
N LEU A 4 8.28 -20.05 18.83
CA LEU A 4 7.35 -19.26 19.64
C LEU A 4 7.57 -19.41 21.16
N ASN A 5 8.39 -20.38 21.59
CA ASN A 5 8.75 -20.58 22.99
C ASN A 5 10.04 -19.81 23.38
N ILE A 6 10.70 -19.14 22.43
CA ILE A 6 11.90 -18.33 22.69
C ILE A 6 11.42 -16.95 23.17
N PRO A 7 11.74 -16.50 24.41
CA PRO A 7 11.19 -15.25 24.96
C PRO A 7 11.56 -13.97 24.21
N SER A 8 12.61 -14.00 23.39
CA SER A 8 13.05 -12.89 22.55
C SER A 8 12.51 -12.93 21.12
N TRP A 9 11.70 -13.92 20.76
CA TRP A 9 11.13 -14.06 19.43
C TRP A 9 9.88 -13.18 19.29
N ASP A 10 9.93 -12.19 18.41
CA ASP A 10 8.80 -11.28 18.16
C ASP A 10 8.54 -11.08 16.66
N TRP A 11 7.55 -11.81 16.16
CA TRP A 11 7.07 -11.70 14.78
C TRP A 11 6.59 -10.29 14.42
N LYS A 12 6.24 -9.44 15.40
CA LYS A 12 5.88 -8.02 15.16
C LYS A 12 7.09 -7.14 14.87
N GLN A 13 8.30 -7.60 15.18
CA GLN A 13 9.57 -6.93 14.87
C GLN A 13 10.22 -7.44 13.56
N GLY A 14 9.58 -8.39 12.87
CA GLY A 14 10.08 -8.99 11.62
C GLY A 14 10.84 -10.31 11.81
N ASP A 15 10.70 -10.97 12.96
CA ASP A 15 11.18 -12.34 13.13
C ASP A 15 10.30 -13.31 12.32
N ASP A 16 10.74 -13.59 11.09
CA ASP A 16 10.06 -14.46 10.11
C ASP A 16 10.68 -15.86 10.02
N VAL A 17 9.84 -16.88 9.75
CA VAL A 17 10.28 -18.27 9.54
C VAL A 17 9.73 -18.81 8.23
N ILE A 18 10.65 -19.21 7.35
CA ILE A 18 10.31 -19.80 6.05
C ILE A 18 10.28 -21.34 6.18
N CYS A 19 9.10 -21.91 6.37
CA CYS A 19 8.91 -23.36 6.37
C CYS A 19 8.94 -23.93 4.95
N LEU A 20 10.13 -24.35 4.48
CA LEU A 20 10.32 -24.85 3.10
C LEU A 20 9.41 -26.03 2.73
N ALA A 21 9.12 -26.92 3.68
CA ALA A 21 8.23 -28.06 3.46
C ALA A 21 6.78 -27.63 3.22
N GLU A 22 6.30 -26.67 4.01
CA GLU A 22 4.97 -26.08 3.89
C GLU A 22 4.81 -25.32 2.59
N LEU A 23 5.77 -24.45 2.23
CA LEU A 23 5.74 -23.72 0.96
C LEU A 23 5.78 -24.67 -0.25
N LYS A 24 6.65 -25.69 -0.23
CA LYS A 24 6.74 -26.67 -1.33
C LYS A 24 5.43 -27.42 -1.52
N LEU A 25 4.84 -27.94 -0.45
CA LEU A 25 3.58 -28.68 -0.52
C LEU A 25 2.40 -27.76 -0.86
N GLY A 26 2.37 -26.54 -0.32
CA GLY A 26 1.36 -25.53 -0.63
C GLY A 26 1.37 -25.13 -2.11
N PHE A 27 2.54 -24.89 -2.70
CA PHE A 27 2.66 -24.58 -4.13
C PHE A 27 2.25 -25.76 -5.03
N ILE A 28 2.58 -27.00 -4.66
CA ILE A 28 2.09 -28.19 -5.37
C ILE A 28 0.56 -28.28 -5.29
N ALA A 29 -0.01 -28.13 -4.09
CA ALA A 29 -1.45 -28.19 -3.87
C ALA A 29 -2.22 -27.10 -4.64
N GLN A 30 -1.71 -25.87 -4.69
CA GLN A 30 -2.32 -24.81 -5.51
C GLN A 30 -2.15 -25.06 -7.01
N SER A 31 -1.02 -25.61 -7.45
CA SER A 31 -0.86 -26.05 -8.85
C SER A 31 -1.80 -27.20 -9.27
N CYS A 32 -2.32 -27.99 -8.32
CA CYS A 32 -3.40 -28.95 -8.60
C CYS A 32 -4.76 -28.28 -8.86
N LEU A 33 -4.99 -27.07 -8.33
CA LEU A 33 -6.20 -26.28 -8.58
C LEU A 33 -6.07 -25.41 -9.84
N ALA A 34 -4.88 -24.86 -10.08
CA ALA A 34 -4.56 -24.00 -11.22
C ALA A 34 -3.17 -24.37 -11.79
N PRO A 35 -3.10 -25.20 -12.84
CA PRO A 35 -1.84 -25.64 -13.43
C PRO A 35 -0.93 -24.45 -13.82
N GLY A 36 0.32 -24.50 -13.39
CA GLY A 36 1.31 -23.44 -13.62
C GLY A 36 1.42 -22.38 -12.49
N PHE A 37 0.52 -22.39 -11.51
CA PHE A 37 0.55 -21.45 -10.38
C PHE A 37 1.90 -21.40 -9.65
N SER A 38 2.52 -22.55 -9.37
CA SER A 38 3.83 -22.63 -8.74
C SER A 38 4.94 -21.93 -9.54
N THR A 39 4.89 -21.99 -10.88
CA THR A 39 5.86 -21.33 -11.76
C THR A 39 5.66 -19.82 -11.76
N MET A 40 4.40 -19.37 -11.80
CA MET A 40 4.03 -17.95 -11.68
C MET A 40 4.55 -17.37 -10.35
N MET A 41 4.24 -18.02 -9.22
CA MET A 41 4.71 -17.57 -7.91
C MET A 41 6.23 -17.59 -7.78
N ALA A 42 6.90 -18.64 -8.30
CA ALA A 42 8.36 -18.73 -8.26
C ALA A 42 9.05 -17.61 -9.07
N ASN A 43 8.43 -17.14 -10.16
CA ASN A 43 8.95 -15.99 -10.90
C ASN A 43 8.74 -14.67 -10.12
N LEU A 44 7.57 -14.46 -9.50
CA LEU A 44 7.27 -13.23 -8.73
C LEU A 44 8.18 -12.97 -7.52
N PHE A 45 8.82 -14.02 -6.98
CA PHE A 45 9.80 -13.94 -5.89
C PHE A 45 11.27 -13.95 -6.37
N ALA A 46 11.51 -14.19 -7.65
CA ALA A 46 12.86 -14.27 -8.21
C ALA A 46 13.19 -13.00 -8.99
N MET A 47 14.07 -12.17 -8.44
CA MET A 47 14.51 -10.96 -9.12
C MET A 47 15.19 -11.29 -10.45
N ARG A 48 14.53 -10.92 -11.55
CA ARG A 48 14.92 -11.23 -12.92
C ARG A 48 14.78 -9.99 -13.79
N SER A 49 15.88 -9.59 -14.44
CA SER A 49 15.78 -8.68 -15.58
C SER A 49 15.48 -9.50 -16.84
N PHE A 50 14.57 -8.99 -17.67
CA PHE A 50 14.26 -9.58 -18.97
C PHE A 50 14.81 -8.70 -20.09
N LYS A 51 15.12 -9.32 -21.23
CA LYS A 51 15.42 -8.64 -22.49
C LYS A 51 14.74 -9.45 -23.60
N THR A 52 13.71 -8.89 -24.20
CA THR A 52 13.09 -9.46 -25.39
C THR A 52 14.01 -9.29 -26.60
N SER A 53 14.04 -10.26 -27.51
CA SER A 53 14.77 -10.16 -28.78
C SER A 53 13.86 -10.51 -29.96
N PRO A 54 13.99 -9.84 -31.12
CA PRO A 54 13.33 -10.26 -32.37
C PRO A 54 13.65 -11.70 -32.79
N ASP A 55 14.84 -12.21 -32.41
CA ASP A 55 15.28 -13.58 -32.73
C ASP A 55 14.70 -14.64 -31.78
N THR A 56 13.97 -14.22 -30.74
CA THR A 56 13.34 -15.09 -29.74
C THR A 56 11.89 -15.38 -30.12
N GLN A 57 11.41 -16.60 -29.87
CA GLN A 57 10.05 -16.99 -30.25
C GLN A 57 9.01 -16.14 -29.48
N ALA A 58 7.87 -15.82 -30.10
CA ALA A 58 6.86 -14.94 -29.51
C ALA A 58 6.46 -15.35 -28.08
N TRP A 59 6.11 -16.62 -27.87
CA TRP A 59 5.74 -17.15 -26.55
C TRP A 59 6.87 -17.03 -25.51
N GLN A 60 8.14 -17.07 -25.94
CA GLN A 60 9.28 -16.90 -25.04
C GLN A 60 9.45 -15.43 -24.65
N ASN A 61 9.24 -14.49 -25.58
CA ASN A 61 9.23 -13.06 -25.28
C ASN A 61 8.09 -12.72 -24.31
N ASP A 62 6.88 -13.23 -24.52
CA ASP A 62 5.73 -13.05 -23.63
C ASP A 62 5.99 -13.64 -22.23
N TYR A 63 6.56 -14.85 -22.17
CA TYR A 63 6.96 -15.48 -20.91
C TYR A 63 8.03 -14.66 -20.17
N LEU A 64 9.08 -14.23 -20.88
CA LEU A 64 10.17 -13.43 -20.32
C LEU A 64 9.67 -12.08 -19.80
N GLN A 65 8.75 -11.41 -20.50
CA GLN A 65 8.09 -10.21 -20.01
C GLN A 65 7.35 -10.48 -18.70
N GLY A 66 6.65 -11.61 -18.59
CA GLY A 66 6.02 -12.06 -17.34
C GLY A 66 7.03 -12.34 -16.21
N THR A 67 8.25 -12.80 -16.53
CA THR A 67 9.30 -13.00 -15.51
C THR A 67 9.92 -11.71 -14.98
N GLY A 68 9.70 -10.57 -15.64
CA GLY A 68 10.12 -9.25 -15.17
C GLY A 68 9.17 -8.61 -14.15
N CYS A 69 8.08 -9.29 -13.80
CA CYS A 69 7.14 -8.83 -12.80
C CYS A 69 7.50 -9.39 -11.42
N GLU A 70 7.42 -8.54 -10.40
CA GLU A 70 7.71 -8.88 -9.00
C GLU A 70 6.56 -8.42 -8.09
N MET A 71 6.51 -8.94 -6.86
CA MET A 71 5.54 -8.51 -5.86
C MET A 71 6.07 -7.35 -5.00
N TYR A 72 5.28 -6.29 -4.92
CA TYR A 72 5.63 -5.02 -4.26
C TYR A 72 4.57 -4.58 -3.25
N THR A 73 4.99 -3.83 -2.24
CA THR A 73 4.09 -3.16 -1.29
C THR A 73 4.21 -1.65 -1.42
N GLU A 74 3.07 -0.96 -1.34
CA GLU A 74 3.04 0.51 -1.34
C GLU A 74 1.80 1.03 -0.62
N THR A 75 1.90 2.21 -0.01
CA THR A 75 0.74 2.86 0.61
C THR A 75 -0.17 3.47 -0.45
N LEU A 76 -1.47 3.19 -0.37
CA LEU A 76 -2.46 3.81 -1.26
C LEU A 76 -2.63 5.30 -0.93
N SER A 77 -2.73 6.15 -1.96
CA SER A 77 -2.93 7.58 -1.76
C SER A 77 -4.29 7.91 -1.12
N PRO A 78 -4.46 9.10 -0.51
CA PRO A 78 -5.75 9.56 0.00
C PRO A 78 -6.89 9.61 -1.03
N SER A 79 -6.59 9.57 -2.33
CA SER A 79 -7.61 9.50 -3.39
C SER A 79 -8.41 8.19 -3.35
N PHE A 80 -7.82 7.10 -2.83
CA PHE A 80 -8.48 5.81 -2.72
C PHE A 80 -9.39 5.70 -1.49
N THR A 81 -9.25 6.56 -0.48
CA THR A 81 -9.93 6.40 0.81
C THR A 81 -11.46 6.46 0.68
N GLY A 82 -12.11 5.35 1.06
CA GLY A 82 -13.55 5.13 0.96
C GLY A 82 -14.01 4.43 -0.33
N MET A 83 -13.13 4.22 -1.30
CA MET A 83 -13.41 3.30 -2.43
C MET A 83 -13.53 1.87 -1.90
N THR A 84 -14.33 1.04 -2.58
CA THR A 84 -14.29 -0.42 -2.39
C THR A 84 -13.04 -1.00 -3.06
N PHE A 85 -12.57 -2.17 -2.60
CA PHE A 85 -11.41 -2.82 -3.22
C PHE A 85 -11.56 -3.02 -4.75
N PRO A 86 -12.70 -3.48 -5.30
CA PRO A 86 -12.86 -3.60 -6.76
C PRO A 86 -12.68 -2.27 -7.52
N GLN A 87 -13.22 -1.16 -6.98
CA GLN A 87 -13.05 0.18 -7.57
C GLN A 87 -11.58 0.64 -7.52
N ALA A 88 -10.88 0.34 -6.42
CA ALA A 88 -9.45 0.65 -6.30
C ALA A 88 -8.62 -0.17 -7.30
N SER A 89 -8.86 -1.48 -7.39
CA SER A 89 -8.19 -2.37 -8.34
C SER A 89 -8.46 -2.01 -9.80
N GLU A 90 -9.69 -1.63 -10.14
CA GLU A 90 -10.03 -1.14 -11.49
C GLU A 90 -9.24 0.12 -11.85
N LEU A 91 -9.15 1.09 -10.92
CA LEU A 91 -8.36 2.31 -11.11
C LEU A 91 -6.86 1.98 -11.27
N CYS A 92 -6.31 1.16 -10.37
CA CYS A 92 -4.92 0.71 -10.45
C CYS A 92 -4.60 0.04 -11.79
N PHE A 93 -5.46 -0.87 -12.27
CA PHE A 93 -5.22 -1.61 -13.50
C PHE A 93 -5.40 -0.72 -14.74
N THR A 94 -6.51 0.01 -14.84
CA THR A 94 -6.86 0.78 -16.06
C THR A 94 -6.00 2.04 -16.22
N LYS A 95 -5.81 2.80 -15.14
CA LYS A 95 -5.15 4.12 -15.14
C LYS A 95 -3.68 4.09 -14.70
N LEU A 96 -3.30 3.22 -13.76
CA LEU A 96 -1.92 3.18 -13.24
C LEU A 96 -1.06 2.06 -13.84
N LYS A 97 -1.66 1.13 -14.58
CA LYS A 97 -1.02 -0.12 -15.06
C LYS A 97 -0.39 -0.94 -13.94
N LEU A 98 -1.07 -1.01 -12.80
CA LEU A 98 -0.66 -1.76 -11.61
C LEU A 98 -1.69 -2.83 -11.26
N LEU A 99 -1.25 -4.06 -11.02
CA LEU A 99 -2.13 -5.16 -10.61
C LEU A 99 -2.22 -5.24 -9.09
N LEU A 100 -3.24 -4.61 -8.49
CA LEU A 100 -3.54 -4.67 -7.05
C LEU A 100 -4.20 -6.01 -6.68
N LEU A 101 -3.51 -6.83 -5.90
CA LEU A 101 -3.95 -8.17 -5.47
C LEU A 101 -4.61 -8.20 -4.09
N ALA A 102 -4.04 -7.47 -3.14
CA ALA A 102 -4.41 -7.53 -1.73
C ALA A 102 -4.24 -6.18 -1.06
N ILE A 103 -4.87 -6.00 0.11
CA ILE A 103 -4.69 -4.84 0.97
C ILE A 103 -4.49 -5.27 2.42
N GLU A 104 -3.78 -4.44 3.17
CA GLU A 104 -3.71 -4.47 4.61
C GLU A 104 -5.05 -4.00 5.23
N ILE A 105 -5.66 -4.82 6.09
CA ILE A 105 -6.83 -4.48 6.89
C ILE A 105 -6.43 -4.51 8.37
N LYS A 106 -6.47 -3.36 9.02
CA LYS A 106 -6.16 -3.20 10.44
C LYS A 106 -7.37 -3.61 11.29
N GLY A 107 -7.12 -4.36 12.37
CA GLY A 107 -8.15 -4.70 13.35
C GLY A 107 -8.64 -3.48 14.14
N GLU A 108 -9.76 -3.63 14.85
CA GLU A 108 -10.46 -2.52 15.52
C GLU A 108 -9.59 -1.83 16.58
N ASP A 109 -8.74 -2.58 17.30
CA ASP A 109 -7.79 -2.07 18.29
C ASP A 109 -6.43 -1.63 17.69
N GLY A 110 -6.24 -1.76 16.37
CA GLY A 110 -5.00 -1.41 15.66
C GLY A 110 -3.77 -2.28 15.98
N SER A 111 -3.89 -3.25 16.90
CA SER A 111 -2.79 -4.10 17.40
C SER A 111 -2.50 -5.35 16.57
N ASP A 112 -3.40 -5.68 15.64
CA ASP A 112 -3.30 -6.80 14.70
C ASP A 112 -3.69 -6.32 13.30
N SER A 113 -3.03 -6.85 12.28
CA SER A 113 -3.16 -6.40 10.90
C SER A 113 -3.13 -7.59 9.95
N LYS A 114 -4.15 -7.67 9.09
CA LYS A 114 -4.37 -8.81 8.20
C LYS A 114 -4.22 -8.42 6.75
N ILE A 115 -3.35 -9.12 6.03
CA ILE A 115 -3.33 -9.09 4.57
C ILE A 115 -4.59 -9.81 4.06
N SER A 116 -5.42 -9.10 3.31
CA SER A 116 -6.64 -9.65 2.72
C SER A 116 -6.53 -9.63 1.20
N ILE A 117 -6.55 -10.81 0.59
CA ILE A 117 -6.45 -11.02 -0.87
C ILE A 117 -7.85 -10.87 -1.47
N ASN A 118 -7.98 -10.01 -2.49
CA ASN A 118 -9.24 -9.71 -3.19
C ASN A 118 -10.49 -9.47 -2.28
N PRO A 119 -10.45 -8.57 -1.28
CA PRO A 119 -11.53 -8.39 -0.32
C PRO A 119 -12.68 -7.55 -0.90
N ARG A 120 -13.57 -8.19 -1.66
CA ARG A 120 -14.68 -7.53 -2.41
C ARG A 120 -15.51 -6.52 -1.61
N GLY A 121 -15.75 -6.78 -0.31
CA GLY A 121 -16.55 -5.93 0.57
C GLY A 121 -15.75 -4.86 1.35
N ALA A 122 -14.42 -4.92 1.34
CA ALA A 122 -13.60 -3.97 2.10
C ALA A 122 -13.55 -2.60 1.42
N LYS A 123 -13.51 -1.55 2.25
CA LYS A 123 -13.22 -0.17 1.82
C LYS A 123 -11.80 0.19 2.18
N ILE A 124 -11.12 0.89 1.28
CA ILE A 124 -9.76 1.40 1.51
C ILE A 124 -9.81 2.46 2.61
N GLN A 125 -9.01 2.28 3.67
CA GLN A 125 -8.87 3.26 4.75
C GLN A 125 -7.76 4.27 4.43
N ALA A 126 -7.51 5.22 5.33
CA ALA A 126 -6.34 6.08 5.22
C ALA A 126 -5.08 5.27 5.57
N ASN A 127 -3.99 5.47 4.82
CA ASN A 127 -2.72 4.77 5.01
C ASN A 127 -2.84 3.22 4.96
N THR A 128 -3.75 2.70 4.14
CA THR A 128 -3.81 1.27 3.79
C THR A 128 -2.64 0.92 2.88
N GLN A 129 -1.85 -0.10 3.24
CA GLN A 129 -0.88 -0.70 2.34
C GLN A 129 -1.58 -1.60 1.32
N GLY A 130 -1.22 -1.47 0.03
CA GLY A 130 -1.62 -2.35 -1.05
C GLY A 130 -0.47 -3.25 -1.50
N PHE A 131 -0.82 -4.45 -1.97
CA PHE A 131 0.10 -5.45 -2.49
C PHE A 131 -0.11 -5.58 -4.00
N PHE A 132 0.94 -5.34 -4.77
CA PHE A 132 0.91 -5.16 -6.21
C PHE A 132 1.81 -6.16 -6.92
N ILE A 133 1.46 -6.50 -8.16
CA ILE A 133 2.42 -6.98 -9.16
C ILE A 133 2.72 -5.83 -10.12
N ALA A 134 4.01 -5.58 -10.36
CA ALA A 134 4.55 -4.54 -11.26
C ALA A 134 5.96 -4.90 -11.75
N GLN A 135 6.53 -4.14 -12.68
CA GLN A 135 7.89 -4.37 -13.20
C GLN A 135 8.99 -3.64 -12.39
N SER A 136 8.62 -2.68 -11.54
CA SER A 136 9.58 -2.00 -10.64
C SER A 136 8.90 -1.32 -9.46
N ALA A 137 9.67 -1.03 -8.39
CA ALA A 137 9.19 -0.21 -7.27
C ALA A 137 8.73 1.20 -7.70
N ASP A 138 9.40 1.81 -8.68
CA ASP A 138 9.09 3.14 -9.19
C ASP A 138 7.73 3.20 -9.90
N GLU A 139 7.34 2.12 -10.58
CA GLU A 139 5.99 1.99 -11.13
C GLU A 139 4.93 1.99 -10.04
N VAL A 140 5.18 1.32 -8.91
CA VAL A 140 4.19 1.19 -7.83
C VAL A 140 4.02 2.51 -7.08
N LYS A 141 5.05 3.37 -7.01
CA LYS A 141 4.96 4.74 -6.46
C LYS A 141 3.84 5.58 -7.08
N ARG A 142 3.39 5.27 -8.31
CA ARG A 142 2.20 5.89 -8.94
C ARG A 142 0.94 5.75 -8.08
N ALA A 143 0.76 4.64 -7.36
CA ALA A 143 -0.38 4.41 -6.46
C ALA A 143 -0.37 5.35 -5.23
N TRP A 144 0.82 5.69 -4.72
CA TRP A 144 0.99 6.68 -3.64
C TRP A 144 0.82 8.12 -4.14
N PHE A 145 1.32 8.44 -5.34
CA PHE A 145 1.24 9.78 -5.92
C PHE A 145 -0.10 10.12 -6.59
N TYR A 146 -0.98 9.15 -6.84
CA TYR A 146 -2.23 9.38 -7.55
C TYR A 146 -3.15 10.40 -6.84
N CYS A 147 -3.31 11.58 -7.42
CA CYS A 147 -4.26 12.59 -6.99
C CYS A 147 -5.37 12.67 -8.03
N LYS A 148 -6.62 12.36 -7.65
CA LYS A 148 -7.76 12.41 -8.59
C LYS A 148 -7.83 13.77 -9.31
N ALA A 149 -7.78 14.88 -8.56
CA ALA A 149 -7.85 16.24 -9.10
C ALA A 149 -6.68 16.68 -10.01
N CYS A 150 -5.57 15.91 -10.08
CA CYS A 150 -4.44 16.23 -10.97
C CYS A 150 -4.23 15.17 -12.06
N HIS A 151 -4.62 13.93 -11.82
CA HIS A 151 -4.21 12.77 -12.62
C HIS A 151 -5.40 11.97 -13.20
N GLU A 152 -6.66 12.43 -13.04
CA GLU A 152 -7.84 11.76 -13.63
C GLU A 152 -7.78 11.74 -15.16
N ASP A 153 -7.37 12.83 -15.81
CA ASP A 153 -7.31 12.97 -17.27
C ASP A 153 -5.96 12.59 -17.91
N ILE A 154 -4.98 12.18 -17.10
CA ILE A 154 -3.69 11.71 -17.61
C ILE A 154 -3.90 10.39 -18.37
N LYS A 155 -3.38 10.32 -19.60
CA LYS A 155 -3.39 9.13 -20.46
C LYS A 155 -2.14 8.27 -20.34
N ASP A 156 -0.99 8.92 -20.18
CA ASP A 156 0.33 8.30 -20.02
C ASP A 156 0.65 8.19 -18.53
N GLU A 157 0.61 6.98 -18.00
CA GLU A 157 0.83 6.69 -16.58
C GLU A 157 2.24 7.09 -16.08
N THR A 158 3.23 7.29 -16.96
CA THR A 158 4.59 7.72 -16.59
C THR A 158 4.63 9.18 -16.10
N LEU A 159 3.59 9.97 -16.42
CA LEU A 159 3.43 11.35 -15.96
C LEU A 159 2.85 11.45 -14.54
N ILE A 160 2.38 10.34 -13.95
CA ILE A 160 1.81 10.29 -12.60
C ILE A 160 2.93 10.38 -11.56
N LYS A 161 3.24 11.62 -11.16
CA LYS A 161 4.32 11.97 -10.22
C LYS A 161 3.77 12.75 -9.02
N LYS A 162 4.62 13.01 -8.02
CA LYS A 162 4.24 13.77 -6.81
C LYS A 162 3.68 15.16 -7.16
N CYS A 163 2.37 15.35 -7.00
CA CYS A 163 1.70 16.62 -7.23
C CYS A 163 1.92 17.63 -6.08
N LYS A 164 1.55 18.90 -6.31
CA LYS A 164 1.65 19.99 -5.32
C LYS A 164 0.42 20.15 -4.42
N CYS A 165 -0.59 19.27 -4.54
CA CYS A 165 -1.74 19.29 -3.64
C CYS A 165 -1.25 19.06 -2.21
N LYS A 166 -1.64 19.95 -1.28
CA LYS A 166 -1.56 19.63 0.15
C LYS A 166 -2.43 18.39 0.38
N ASN A 167 -1.86 17.33 0.97
CA ASN A 167 -2.51 16.03 1.14
C ASN A 167 -4.00 16.19 1.49
N LEU A 168 -4.88 15.68 0.62
CA LEU A 168 -6.29 16.09 0.52
C LEU A 168 -7.17 15.70 1.73
N ALA A 169 -6.58 15.16 2.79
CA ALA A 169 -7.20 14.88 4.08
C ALA A 169 -7.91 16.11 4.69
N THR A 170 -7.46 17.33 4.38
CA THR A 170 -8.10 18.57 4.88
C THR A 170 -9.30 19.02 4.04
N PHE A 171 -9.43 18.59 2.77
CA PHE A 171 -10.37 19.22 1.82
C PHE A 171 -11.83 18.78 2.00
N ARG A 172 -12.09 17.61 2.61
CA ARG A 172 -13.45 17.15 2.92
C ARG A 172 -14.18 17.97 4.00
N LYS A 173 -13.50 18.88 4.70
CA LYS A 173 -14.15 19.87 5.60
C LYS A 173 -14.65 21.13 4.88
N GLY A 174 -14.26 21.39 3.61
CA GLY A 174 -14.60 22.64 2.91
C GLY A 174 -15.94 22.66 2.17
N VAL A 175 -16.45 21.51 1.72
CA VAL A 175 -17.57 21.43 0.74
C VAL A 175 -18.97 21.50 1.39
N ARG A 176 -19.07 21.91 2.66
CA ARG A 176 -20.35 22.20 3.34
C ARG A 176 -20.56 23.68 3.68
N ALA A 177 -19.63 24.57 3.29
CA ALA A 177 -19.64 25.98 3.67
C ALA A 177 -20.00 26.95 2.52
N VAL A 178 -20.59 26.47 1.41
CA VAL A 178 -21.03 27.31 0.27
C VAL A 178 -22.55 27.21 0.07
N GLN A 179 -23.30 27.27 1.16
CA GLN A 179 -24.72 27.59 1.13
C GLN A 179 -25.13 28.17 2.49
N MET A 180 -25.26 29.51 2.54
CA MET A 180 -25.99 30.37 3.51
C MET A 180 -25.32 31.77 3.45
N VAL A 181 -25.97 32.73 2.77
CA VAL A 181 -25.55 34.13 2.77
C VAL A 181 -26.24 34.84 3.94
N GLY A 182 -25.48 35.53 4.79
CA GLY A 182 -26.05 36.26 5.94
C GLY A 182 -25.05 37.23 6.58
N ARG A 183 -25.37 38.53 6.52
CA ARG A 183 -24.58 39.64 7.12
C ARG A 183 -24.39 39.50 8.63
N ALA A 184 -23.17 39.72 9.12
CA ALA A 184 -22.90 40.43 10.36
C ALA A 184 -21.48 41.03 10.30
N ASN A 185 -21.27 42.16 10.97
CA ASN A 185 -20.03 42.94 10.95
C ASN A 185 -19.51 43.05 12.38
N ASP A 186 -18.37 42.44 12.70
CA ASP A 186 -17.72 42.58 14.01
C ASP A 186 -16.19 42.56 13.91
N HIS A 187 -15.55 43.47 14.63
CA HIS A 187 -14.09 43.55 14.76
C HIS A 187 -13.57 42.59 15.84
N HIS A 188 -12.55 41.79 15.52
CA HIS A 188 -11.75 41.07 16.50
C HIS A 188 -10.24 41.30 16.24
N PRO A 189 -9.43 41.57 17.29
CA PRO A 189 -7.97 41.70 17.17
C PRO A 189 -7.31 40.32 17.00
N PRO A 190 -6.06 40.25 16.51
CA PRO A 190 -5.37 38.98 16.25
C PRO A 190 -4.99 38.25 17.55
N PRO A 191 -5.04 36.91 17.58
CA PRO A 191 -4.68 36.14 18.76
C PRO A 191 -3.15 36.09 18.97
N THR A 192 -2.72 36.42 20.18
CA THR A 192 -1.33 36.30 20.63
C THR A 192 -0.97 34.82 20.89
N PHE A 193 0.12 34.33 20.30
CA PHE A 193 0.65 33.00 20.60
C PHE A 193 1.48 33.00 21.89
N THR A 194 1.04 32.26 22.91
CA THR A 194 1.89 31.80 24.03
C THR A 194 2.34 30.35 23.78
N PRO A 195 3.65 30.04 23.81
CA PRO A 195 4.13 28.67 23.65
C PRO A 195 3.88 27.82 24.91
N PRO A 196 3.63 26.50 24.77
CA PRO A 196 3.43 25.60 25.92
C PRO A 196 4.74 25.27 26.64
N GLU A 197 4.69 25.15 27.97
CA GLU A 197 5.83 24.75 28.80
C GLU A 197 6.20 23.27 28.63
N LEU A 198 7.50 22.98 28.73
CA LEU A 198 8.04 21.61 28.74
C LEU A 198 7.86 20.96 30.12
N PRO A 199 7.24 19.77 30.25
CA PRO A 199 7.18 19.06 31.52
C PRO A 199 8.58 18.60 31.97
N LYS A 200 8.83 18.71 33.28
CA LYS A 200 10.14 18.48 33.91
C LYS A 200 10.54 17.00 33.87
N LYS A 201 11.84 16.74 33.65
CA LYS A 201 12.42 15.39 33.68
C LYS A 201 12.19 14.72 35.04
N VAL A 202 11.64 13.50 35.04
CA VAL A 202 11.57 12.65 36.24
C VAL A 202 12.95 12.03 36.49
N HIS A 203 13.42 12.13 37.73
CA HIS A 203 14.68 11.54 38.20
C HIS A 203 14.42 10.10 38.62
N VAL A 204 15.00 9.11 37.94
CA VAL A 204 15.00 7.72 38.41
C VAL A 204 16.28 7.48 39.20
N ARG A 205 16.11 7.00 40.43
CA ARG A 205 17.14 6.84 41.46
C ARG A 205 17.87 5.51 41.28
N GLU A 206 19.21 5.53 41.29
CA GLU A 206 20.03 4.30 41.35
C GLU A 206 20.01 3.66 42.75
N ARG A 207 20.12 2.31 42.78
CA ARG A 207 20.61 1.49 43.92
C ARG A 207 19.79 1.64 45.23
N VAL A 208 20.01 0.95 46.35
CA VAL A 208 20.85 -0.22 46.67
C VAL A 208 19.88 -1.37 47.00
N ASP A 209 20.10 -2.61 46.56
CA ASP A 209 21.21 -3.10 45.74
C ASP A 209 21.05 -2.78 44.23
#